data_AF-A0A238BNB9-F1
#
_entry.id   AF-A0A238BNB9-F1
#
_cell.length_a   1.000
_cell.length_b   1.000
_cell.length_c   1.000
_cell.angle_alpha   90.00
_cell.angle_beta   90.00
_cell.angle_gamma   90.00
#
_symmetry.space_group_name_H-M   'P 1'
#
loop_
_entity.id
_entity.type
_entity.pdbx_description
1 polymer ?
#
loop_
_entity_poly.entity_id
_entity_poly.type
_entity_poly.pdbx_seq_one_letter_code
_entity_poly.pdbx_strand_id
1 'polypeptide(L)'
;MNDDDEPKGYTWEAAYADGLNIREVLHEDESGSIEKSVAKLILDSKRKKRLNNRPAKVRLGIMRYVYIVIDCSFSMADKSVQPSRLAVTIKAIFITMFFFD
;
A
#
# COMPACT_ATOMS: atom_id res chain seq x y z
N MET A 1 -2.44 -45.47 31.03
CA MET A 1 -1.83 -44.85 29.84
C MET A 1 -2.27 -43.40 29.90
N ASN A 2 -1.31 -42.47 29.94
CA ASN A 2 -1.53 -41.07 30.25
C ASN A 2 -1.79 -40.33 28.93
N ASP A 3 -3.05 -39.97 28.65
CA ASP A 3 -3.46 -39.26 27.42
C ASP A 3 -3.43 -37.73 27.63
N ASP A 4 -2.41 -37.20 28.30
CA ASP A 4 -2.30 -35.76 28.64
C ASP A 4 -0.97 -35.12 28.21
N ASP A 5 -0.33 -35.65 27.15
CA ASP A 5 0.90 -35.08 26.58
C ASP A 5 0.71 -34.69 25.11
N GLU A 6 -0.37 -33.96 24.82
CA GLU A 6 -0.45 -33.21 23.56
C GLU A 6 0.40 -31.94 23.70
N PRO A 7 1.45 -31.74 22.87
CA PRO A 7 2.38 -30.63 23.05
C PRO A 7 1.62 -29.31 22.89
N LYS A 8 1.44 -28.58 24.00
CA LYS A 8 0.94 -27.21 23.99
C LYS A 8 1.81 -26.39 23.04
N GLY A 9 1.24 -26.01 21.89
CA GLY A 9 1.89 -25.16 20.89
C GLY A 9 2.49 -23.92 21.53
N TYR A 10 3.53 -23.36 20.92
CA TYR A 10 4.23 -22.24 21.51
C TYR A 10 3.28 -21.05 21.69
N THR A 11 3.45 -20.30 22.78
CA THR A 11 2.58 -19.14 23.11
C THR A 11 2.51 -18.08 22.00
N TRP A 12 3.55 -17.97 21.16
CA TRP A 12 3.57 -17.08 20.00
C TRP A 12 2.68 -17.59 18.85
N GLU A 13 2.48 -18.90 18.70
CA GLU A 13 1.61 -19.49 17.68
C GLU A 13 0.14 -19.18 17.98
N ALA A 14 -0.24 -19.28 19.25
CA ALA A 14 -1.56 -18.90 19.74
C ALA A 14 -1.81 -17.38 19.58
N ALA A 15 -0.85 -16.54 19.98
CA ALA A 15 -0.96 -15.09 19.83
C ALA A 15 -0.96 -14.62 18.36
N TYR A 16 -0.22 -15.32 17.48
CA TYR A 16 -0.24 -15.07 16.04
C TYR A 16 -1.58 -15.49 15.43
N ALA A 17 -2.15 -16.63 15.85
CA ALA A 17 -3.47 -17.07 15.42
C ALA A 17 -4.59 -16.12 15.89
N ASP A 18 -4.54 -15.64 17.14
CA ASP A 18 -5.45 -14.63 17.69
C ASP A 18 -5.29 -13.27 16.99
N GLY A 19 -4.05 -12.84 16.74
CA GLY A 19 -3.76 -11.61 16.01
C GLY A 19 -4.18 -11.65 14.53
N LEU A 20 -4.22 -12.85 13.92
CA LEU A 20 -4.79 -13.10 12.59
C LEU A 20 -6.30 -13.28 12.59
N ASN A 21 -6.94 -13.35 13.76
CA ASN A 21 -8.37 -13.55 13.90
C ASN A 21 -9.11 -12.24 13.59
N ILE A 22 -8.98 -11.82 12.33
CA ILE A 22 -9.59 -10.62 11.73
C ILE A 22 -11.11 -10.61 11.92
N ARG A 23 -11.72 -11.76 12.25
CA ARG A 23 -13.15 -11.97 12.49
C ARG A 23 -13.67 -11.28 13.75
N GLU A 24 -12.87 -11.11 14.81
CA GLU A 24 -13.36 -10.47 16.05
C GLU A 24 -13.42 -8.94 15.96
N VAL A 25 -12.68 -8.34 15.02
CA VAL A 25 -12.65 -6.88 14.79
C VAL A 25 -13.62 -6.45 13.68
N LEU A 26 -14.08 -7.37 12.84
CA LEU A 26 -14.94 -7.11 11.68
C LEU A 26 -16.40 -7.50 11.97
N HIS A 27 -17.30 -6.52 12.10
CA HIS A 27 -18.74 -6.78 12.12
C HIS A 27 -19.27 -6.89 10.68
N GLU A 28 -19.98 -7.97 10.39
CA GLU A 28 -20.39 -8.39 9.04
C GLU A 28 -21.48 -7.49 8.42
N ASP A 29 -21.42 -7.22 7.11
CA ASP A 29 -22.54 -6.62 6.36
C ASP A 29 -23.53 -7.70 5.90
N GLU A 30 -24.61 -7.37 5.20
CA GLU A 30 -25.73 -8.28 4.86
C GLU A 30 -25.33 -9.44 3.89
N SER A 31 -24.07 -9.49 3.42
CA SER A 31 -23.46 -10.64 2.74
C SER A 31 -22.34 -11.31 3.55
N GLY A 32 -22.12 -10.88 4.80
CA GLY A 32 -21.05 -11.38 5.67
C GLY A 32 -19.75 -10.57 5.66
N SER A 33 -19.60 -9.44 4.93
CA SER A 33 -18.26 -8.83 4.75
C SER A 33 -18.24 -7.30 4.61
N ILE A 34 -17.86 -6.60 5.69
CA ILE A 34 -17.71 -5.14 5.72
C ILE A 34 -16.40 -4.62 5.10
N GLU A 35 -15.48 -5.52 4.72
CA GLU A 35 -14.15 -5.18 4.21
C GLU A 35 -14.22 -4.28 2.97
N LYS A 36 -15.17 -4.56 2.09
CA LYS A 36 -15.37 -3.77 0.85
C LYS A 36 -15.82 -2.34 1.16
N SER A 37 -16.71 -2.18 2.15
CA SER A 37 -17.23 -0.88 2.57
C SER A 37 -16.15 -0.03 3.26
N VAL A 38 -15.34 -0.65 4.13
CA VAL A 38 -14.18 0.02 4.76
C VAL A 38 -13.10 0.37 3.74
N ALA A 39 -12.75 -0.56 2.85
CA ALA A 39 -11.79 -0.32 1.78
C ALA A 39 -12.23 0.84 0.88
N LYS A 40 -13.54 0.90 0.56
CA LYS A 40 -14.13 2.01 -0.20
C LYS A 40 -14.03 3.34 0.54
N LEU A 41 -14.39 3.38 1.82
CA LEU A 41 -14.27 4.59 2.65
C LEU A 41 -12.82 5.10 2.75
N ILE A 42 -11.87 4.19 2.97
CA ILE A 42 -10.44 4.53 3.01
C ILE A 42 -9.99 5.06 1.64
N LEU A 43 -10.40 4.42 0.55
CA LEU A 43 -10.06 4.85 -0.82
C LEU A 43 -10.64 6.24 -1.13
N ASP A 44 -11.90 6.48 -0.78
CA ASP A 44 -12.58 7.75 -1.01
C ASP A 44 -11.95 8.89 -0.19
N SER A 45 -11.58 8.62 1.07
CA SER A 45 -10.86 9.59 1.90
C SER A 45 -9.49 9.95 1.31
N LYS A 46 -8.73 8.96 0.82
CA LYS A 46 -7.44 9.16 0.13
C LYS A 46 -7.62 9.95 -1.16
N ARG A 47 -8.68 9.66 -1.94
CA ARG A 47 -9.01 10.38 -3.17
C ARG A 47 -9.36 11.85 -2.91
N LYS A 48 -10.18 12.12 -1.90
CA LYS A 48 -10.58 13.48 -1.51
C LYS A 48 -9.37 14.32 -1.05
N LYS A 49 -8.47 13.73 -0.25
CA LYS A 49 -7.20 14.39 0.15
C LYS A 49 -6.34 14.77 -1.05
N ARG A 50 -6.16 13.87 -2.03
CA ARG A 50 -5.40 14.18 -3.26
C ARG A 50 -6.02 15.30 -4.08
N LEU A 51 -7.34 15.35 -4.17
CA LEU A 51 -8.04 16.36 -4.95
C LEU A 51 -7.93 17.76 -4.30
N ASN A 52 -8.04 17.82 -2.98
CA ASN A 52 -7.90 19.06 -2.21
C ASN A 52 -6.47 19.62 -2.24
N ASN A 53 -5.46 18.75 -2.32
CA ASN A 53 -4.05 19.15 -2.40
C ASN A 53 -3.59 19.46 -3.82
N ARG A 54 -4.49 19.50 -4.80
CA ARG A 54 -4.13 19.84 -6.18
C ARG A 54 -3.76 21.33 -6.23
N PRO A 55 -2.56 21.71 -6.70
CA PRO A 55 -2.20 23.11 -6.81
C PRO A 55 -3.20 23.83 -7.72
N ALA A 56 -3.77 24.93 -7.23
CA ALA A 56 -4.99 25.56 -7.76
C ALA A 56 -4.87 26.16 -9.18
N LYS A 57 -3.69 26.13 -9.79
CA LYS A 57 -3.41 26.53 -11.19
C LYS A 57 -1.94 26.23 -11.46
N VAL A 58 -1.63 25.18 -12.22
CA VAL A 58 -0.31 25.09 -12.84
C VAL A 58 -0.32 26.10 -13.98
N ARG A 59 0.32 27.27 -13.77
CA ARG A 59 0.56 28.23 -14.86
C ARG A 59 1.49 27.56 -15.86
N LEU A 60 0.96 27.18 -17.03
CA LEU A 60 1.69 26.59 -18.17
C LEU A 60 2.62 27.59 -18.89
N GLY A 61 3.14 28.60 -18.19
CA GLY A 61 3.72 29.78 -18.83
C GLY A 61 5.23 29.78 -19.03
N ILE A 62 5.96 28.74 -18.59
CA ILE A 62 7.43 28.74 -18.63
C ILE A 62 7.93 27.35 -19.03
N MET A 63 8.75 27.27 -20.09
CA MET A 63 9.53 26.08 -20.40
C MET A 63 10.48 25.76 -19.25
N ARG A 64 10.38 24.57 -18.69
CA ARG A 64 11.24 24.12 -17.58
C ARG A 64 12.32 23.18 -18.12
N TYR A 65 13.57 23.47 -17.81
CA TYR A 65 14.66 22.50 -17.97
C TYR A 65 14.66 21.60 -16.73
N VAL A 66 14.31 20.32 -16.92
CA VAL A 66 14.21 19.33 -15.84
C VAL A 66 15.34 18.31 -16.01
N TYR A 67 16.11 18.11 -14.94
CA TYR A 67 17.08 17.02 -14.85
C TYR A 67 16.54 15.98 -13.88
N ILE A 68 16.42 14.73 -14.35
CA ILE A 68 15.99 13.60 -13.53
C ILE A 68 17.24 12.78 -13.21
N VAL A 69 17.59 12.72 -11.93
CA VAL A 69 18.68 11.87 -11.44
C VAL A 69 18.05 10.64 -10.79
N ILE A 70 18.37 9.47 -11.32
CA ILE A 70 17.83 8.19 -10.86
C ILE A 70 18.95 7.46 -10.13
N ASP A 71 18.66 7.00 -8.91
CA ASP A 71 19.55 6.05 -8.25
C ASP A 71 19.51 4.70 -9.00
N CYS A 72 20.69 4.23 -9.40
CA CYS A 72 20.90 2.94 -10.06
C CYS A 72 21.83 2.03 -9.24
N SER A 73 21.95 2.29 -7.94
CA SER A 73 22.68 1.42 -7.01
C SER A 73 22.01 0.06 -6.85
N PHE A 74 22.74 -0.91 -6.30
CA PHE A 74 22.21 -2.26 -6.02
C PHE A 74 20.98 -2.25 -5.10
N SER A 75 20.83 -1.21 -4.26
CA SER A 75 19.67 -1.05 -3.38
C SER A 75 18.33 -0.98 -4.14
N MET A 76 18.37 -0.61 -5.42
CA MET A 76 17.19 -0.45 -6.27
C MET A 76 16.69 -1.77 -6.87
N ALA A 77 17.46 -2.85 -6.73
CA ALA A 77 17.01 -4.21 -7.06
C ALA A 77 16.10 -4.81 -5.97
N ASP A 78 16.03 -4.17 -4.79
CA ASP A 78 15.18 -4.60 -3.68
C ASP A 78 13.69 -4.63 -4.06
N LYS A 79 12.97 -5.62 -3.49
CA LYS A 79 11.56 -5.90 -3.80
C LYS A 79 10.58 -5.46 -2.71
N SER A 80 10.96 -4.49 -1.87
CA SER A 80 10.03 -3.88 -0.92
C SER A 80 8.79 -3.28 -1.58
N VAL A 81 8.89 -2.94 -2.88
CA VAL A 81 7.75 -2.64 -3.75
C VAL A 81 7.83 -3.54 -4.98
N GLN A 82 6.75 -4.24 -5.32
CA GLN A 82 6.74 -5.13 -6.47
C GLN A 82 6.67 -4.33 -7.80
N PRO A 83 7.42 -4.76 -8.84
CA PRO A 83 8.32 -5.91 -8.88
C PRO A 83 9.74 -5.62 -8.33
N SER A 84 10.19 -4.37 -8.38
CA SER A 84 11.38 -3.85 -7.69
C SER A 84 11.28 -2.33 -7.53
N ARG A 85 12.07 -1.74 -6.63
CA ARG A 85 12.13 -0.28 -6.48
C ARG A 85 12.43 0.43 -7.79
N LEU A 86 13.41 -0.07 -8.56
CA LEU A 86 13.77 0.51 -9.87
C LEU A 86 12.60 0.50 -10.86
N ALA A 87 11.91 -0.64 -10.99
CA ALA A 87 10.81 -0.79 -11.94
C ALA A 87 9.66 0.18 -11.63
N VAL A 88 9.36 0.38 -10.34
CA VAL A 88 8.34 1.32 -9.90
C VAL A 88 8.76 2.77 -10.15
N THR A 89 10.03 3.12 -9.88
CA THR A 89 10.58 4.45 -10.15
C THR A 89 10.50 4.81 -11.64
N ILE A 90 10.92 3.91 -12.52
CA ILE A 90 10.86 4.14 -13.98
C ILE A 90 9.41 4.38 -14.43
N LYS A 91 8.46 3.57 -13.93
CA LYS A 91 7.04 3.73 -14.25
C LYS A 91 6.49 5.08 -13.77
N ALA A 92 6.88 5.53 -12.59
CA ALA A 92 6.48 6.83 -12.05
C ALA A 92 7.04 7.99 -12.89
N ILE A 93 8.30 7.91 -13.31
CA ILE A 93 8.95 8.92 -14.14
C ILE A 93 8.19 9.09 -15.47
N PHE A 94 7.87 7.99 -16.14
CA PHE A 94 7.09 8.02 -17.39
C PHE A 94 5.77 8.80 -17.24
N ILE A 95 5.04 8.54 -16.15
CA ILE A 95 3.79 9.25 -15.84
C ILE A 95 4.06 10.74 -15.61
N THR A 96 5.11 11.09 -14.86
CA THR A 96 5.42 12.50 -14.59
C THR A 96 5.83 13.26 -15.85
N MET A 97 6.65 12.66 -16.74
CA MET A 97 7.08 13.28 -18.00
C MET A 97 5.89 13.54 -18.92
N PHE A 98 4.91 12.63 -18.98
CA PHE A 98 3.67 12.84 -19.75
C PHE A 98 2.86 14.07 -19.32
N PHE A 99 3.05 14.60 -18.11
CA PHE A 99 2.41 15.84 -17.66
C PHE A 99 3.25 17.11 -17.91
N PHE A 100 4.48 16.96 -18.40
CA PHE A 100 5.37 18.07 -18.73
C PHE A 100 5.47 18.34 -20.25
N ASP A 101 5.13 17.36 -21.10
CA ASP A 101 4.81 17.56 -22.53
C ASP A 101 3.35 18.01 -22.72
#